data_AF-A0A356X7F5-F1
#
_entry.id   AF-A0A356X7F5-F1
#
_cell.length_a   1.000
_cell.length_b   1.000
_cell.length_c   1.000
_cell.angle_alpha   90.00
_cell.angle_beta   90.00
_cell.angle_gamma   90.00
#
_symmetry.space_group_name_H-M   'P 1'
#
loop_
_entity.id
_entity.type
_entity.pdbx_description
1 polymer ?
#
loop_
_entity_poly.entity_id
_entity_poly.type
_entity_poly.pdbx_seq_one_letter_code
_entity_poly.pdbx_strand_id
1 'polypeptide(L)'
;TPVYSASYKGHTMLKNSPLGVLTNEGDFRADMRYLESEIGEVEKQYTQRKIKQSYVEYRANTLKVTFENEQEKQISLLFHVSNNDIAFRYELPAWGETMATVIEEEATGFIFPSSAKAFLSPMMTPMTGFARTAPSYESGYVADEALENTNAEYGY
;
A
#
# COMPACT_ATOMS: atom_id res chain seq x y z
N THR A 1 0.19 -13.58 -9.97
CA THR A 1 0.40 -12.55 -8.93
C THR A 1 0.17 -11.17 -9.52
N PRO A 2 -0.79 -10.40 -8.96
CA PRO A 2 -1.01 -9.01 -9.39
C PRO A 2 0.17 -8.14 -8.96
N VAL A 3 0.59 -7.23 -9.84
CA VAL A 3 1.71 -6.30 -9.61
C VAL A 3 1.36 -4.92 -10.16
N TYR A 4 2.01 -3.88 -9.64
CA TYR A 4 1.96 -2.54 -10.23
C TYR A 4 3.37 -1.95 -10.37
N SER A 5 3.51 -0.95 -11.22
CA SER A 5 4.75 -0.17 -11.35
C SER A 5 4.41 1.31 -11.44
N ALA A 6 5.38 2.17 -11.16
CA ALA A 6 5.20 3.61 -11.21
C ALA A 6 6.38 4.28 -11.90
N SER A 7 6.08 5.24 -12.78
CA SER A 7 7.07 6.08 -13.44
C SER A 7 6.73 7.54 -13.28
N TYR A 8 7.74 8.40 -13.14
CA TYR A 8 7.58 9.84 -13.08
C TYR A 8 8.53 10.50 -14.08
N LYS A 9 7.98 11.31 -14.99
CA LYS A 9 8.75 12.00 -16.05
C LYS A 9 9.67 11.07 -16.86
N GLY A 10 9.22 9.86 -17.15
CA GLY A 10 9.98 8.86 -17.91
C GLY A 10 11.04 8.11 -17.09
N HIS A 11 11.08 8.27 -15.77
CA HIS A 11 11.97 7.51 -14.89
C HIS A 11 11.16 6.52 -14.05
N THR A 12 11.65 5.28 -13.95
CA THR A 12 11.04 4.25 -13.09
C THR A 12 11.28 4.59 -11.63
N MET A 13 10.18 4.79 -10.89
CA MET A 13 10.20 5.06 -9.45
C MET A 13 9.93 3.79 -8.64
N LEU A 14 9.00 2.96 -9.13
CA LEU A 14 8.73 1.61 -8.61
C LEU A 14 8.73 0.63 -9.79
N LYS A 15 9.48 -0.47 -9.64
CA LYS A 15 9.42 -1.65 -10.50
C LYS A 15 8.13 -2.43 -10.20
N ASN A 16 7.95 -3.57 -10.87
CA ASN A 16 6.83 -4.49 -10.64
C ASN A 16 6.76 -4.91 -9.17
N SER A 17 5.93 -4.21 -8.41
CA SER A 17 5.77 -4.32 -6.97
C SER A 17 4.54 -5.16 -6.67
N PRO A 18 4.64 -6.14 -5.76
CA PRO A 18 3.58 -7.11 -5.53
C PRO A 18 2.35 -6.45 -4.89
N LEU A 19 1.19 -7.01 -5.22
CA LEU A 19 -0.09 -6.72 -4.61
C LEU A 19 -0.73 -8.03 -4.15
N GLY A 20 -1.63 -7.95 -3.18
CA GLY A 20 -2.45 -9.07 -2.73
C GLY A 20 -2.52 -9.17 -1.22
N VAL A 21 -3.54 -9.87 -0.76
CA VAL A 21 -3.78 -10.18 0.65
C VAL A 21 -4.12 -11.65 0.79
N LEU A 22 -3.73 -12.26 1.91
CA LEU A 22 -4.24 -13.54 2.35
C LEU A 22 -5.33 -13.29 3.39
N THR A 23 -6.46 -13.96 3.24
CA THR A 23 -7.55 -13.89 4.21
C THR A 23 -7.96 -15.28 4.65
N ASN A 24 -8.67 -15.36 5.77
CA ASN A 24 -9.28 -16.61 6.23
C ASN A 24 -10.35 -17.16 5.24
N GLU A 25 -10.75 -16.36 4.26
CA GLU A 25 -11.74 -16.71 3.23
C GLU A 25 -11.10 -17.09 1.89
N GLY A 26 -9.84 -16.74 1.64
CA GLY A 26 -9.17 -17.05 0.39
C GLY A 26 -7.82 -16.36 0.23
N ASP A 27 -7.01 -16.91 -0.67
CA ASP A 27 -5.74 -16.30 -1.08
C ASP A 27 -5.99 -15.40 -2.30
N PHE A 28 -5.52 -14.15 -2.23
CA PHE A 28 -5.59 -13.16 -3.30
C PHE A 28 -4.20 -12.66 -3.73
N ARG A 29 -3.13 -13.39 -3.39
CA ARG A 29 -1.73 -13.03 -3.70
C ARG A 29 -1.23 -13.61 -5.02
N ALA A 30 -1.76 -14.75 -5.45
CA ALA A 30 -1.32 -15.45 -6.65
C ALA A 30 -2.51 -15.86 -7.52
N ASP A 31 -2.22 -16.22 -8.77
CA ASP A 31 -3.17 -16.84 -9.71
C ASP A 31 -4.53 -16.12 -9.88
N MET A 32 -4.50 -14.81 -9.66
CA MET A 32 -5.65 -13.93 -9.84
C MET A 32 -6.01 -13.78 -11.32
N ARG A 33 -7.29 -13.99 -11.64
CA ARG A 33 -7.87 -13.75 -12.96
C ARG A 33 -8.45 -12.35 -13.02
N TYR A 34 -8.03 -11.57 -14.01
CA TYR A 34 -8.63 -10.27 -14.30
C TYR A 34 -10.09 -10.44 -14.76
N LEU A 35 -10.98 -9.63 -14.20
CA LEU A 35 -12.38 -9.58 -14.62
C LEU A 35 -12.69 -8.31 -15.39
N GLU A 36 -12.47 -7.17 -14.77
CA GLU A 36 -12.83 -5.88 -15.34
C GLU A 36 -12.01 -4.74 -14.73
N SER A 37 -12.10 -3.58 -15.37
CA SER A 37 -11.56 -2.33 -14.83
C SER A 37 -12.43 -1.15 -15.20
N GLU A 38 -12.57 -0.22 -14.27
CA GLU A 38 -13.27 1.05 -14.42
C GLU A 38 -12.29 2.21 -14.24
N ILE A 39 -12.23 3.10 -15.23
CA ILE A 39 -11.44 4.33 -15.17
C ILE A 39 -12.40 5.47 -14.87
N GLY A 40 -11.99 6.38 -13.99
CA GLY A 40 -12.76 7.57 -13.66
C GLY A 40 -11.89 8.71 -13.20
N GLU A 41 -12.56 9.70 -12.62
CA GLU A 41 -11.94 10.89 -12.03
C GLU A 41 -12.64 11.21 -10.73
N VAL A 42 -11.91 11.80 -9.78
CA VAL A 42 -12.46 12.32 -8.53
C VAL A 42 -12.02 13.76 -8.32
N GLU A 43 -12.98 14.61 -7.98
CA GLU A 43 -12.74 15.99 -7.59
C GLU A 43 -13.42 16.27 -6.23
N LYS A 44 -12.67 16.83 -5.28
CA LYS A 44 -13.18 17.22 -3.96
C LYS A 44 -12.57 18.55 -3.54
N GLN A 45 -13.37 19.35 -2.85
CA GLN A 45 -12.91 20.55 -2.16
C GLN A 45 -13.26 20.43 -0.68
N TYR A 46 -12.28 20.65 0.21
CA TYR A 46 -12.51 20.56 1.65
C TYR A 46 -11.63 21.50 2.47
N THR A 47 -12.09 21.83 3.68
CA THR A 47 -11.34 22.63 4.65
C THR A 47 -10.84 21.74 5.80
N GLN A 48 -9.56 21.82 6.13
CA GLN A 48 -8.95 21.11 7.27
C GLN A 48 -8.00 22.02 8.05
N ARG A 49 -8.39 22.42 9.27
CA ARG A 49 -7.67 23.46 10.04
C ARG A 49 -6.39 22.99 10.71
N LYS A 50 -6.18 21.68 10.87
CA LYS A 50 -5.07 21.11 11.67
C LYS A 50 -3.94 20.52 10.84
N ILE A 51 -3.85 20.86 9.55
CA ILE A 51 -2.77 20.44 8.65
C ILE A 51 -2.11 21.65 8.00
N LYS A 52 -1.00 21.42 7.27
CA LYS A 52 -0.19 22.47 6.63
C LYS A 52 -0.92 23.39 5.64
N GLN A 53 -2.09 23.00 5.15
CA GLN A 53 -2.91 23.76 4.21
C GLN A 53 -4.39 23.65 4.60
N SER A 54 -5.04 24.80 4.83
CA SER A 54 -6.39 24.83 5.39
C SER A 54 -7.50 24.56 4.38
N TYR A 55 -7.30 24.89 3.10
CA TYR A 55 -8.24 24.64 2.01
C TYR A 55 -7.57 23.79 0.94
N VAL A 56 -8.15 22.64 0.61
CA VAL A 56 -7.57 21.65 -0.30
C VAL A 56 -8.52 21.40 -1.46
N GLU A 57 -8.00 21.56 -2.67
CA GLU A 57 -8.62 21.09 -3.92
C GLU A 57 -7.92 19.80 -4.33
N TYR A 58 -8.64 18.69 -4.21
CA TYR A 58 -8.15 17.37 -4.54
C TYR A 58 -8.72 16.93 -5.89
N ARG A 59 -7.83 16.61 -6.83
CA ARG A 59 -8.15 16.05 -8.14
C ARG A 59 -7.24 14.86 -8.42
N ALA A 60 -7.83 13.76 -8.85
CA ALA A 60 -7.09 12.56 -9.22
C ALA A 60 -7.85 11.75 -10.27
N ASN A 61 -7.11 11.04 -11.11
CA ASN A 61 -7.67 9.97 -11.94
C ASN A 61 -7.83 8.72 -11.07
N THR A 62 -8.89 7.96 -11.31
CA THR A 62 -9.13 6.70 -10.60
C THR A 62 -9.06 5.51 -11.55
N LEU A 63 -8.60 4.38 -11.01
CA LEU A 63 -8.64 3.09 -11.69
C LEU A 63 -9.08 2.04 -10.67
N LYS A 64 -10.28 1.49 -10.84
CA LYS A 64 -10.72 0.30 -10.11
C LYS A 64 -10.46 -0.92 -10.98
N VAL A 65 -9.76 -1.92 -10.45
CA VAL A 65 -9.52 -3.20 -11.14
C VAL A 65 -10.09 -4.31 -10.27
N THR A 66 -10.93 -5.16 -10.83
CA THR A 66 -11.51 -6.31 -10.14
C THR A 66 -10.87 -7.59 -10.65
N PHE A 67 -10.43 -8.42 -9.71
CA PHE A 67 -9.89 -9.74 -9.95
C PHE A 67 -10.69 -10.79 -9.18
N GLU A 68 -10.58 -12.04 -9.59
CA GLU A 68 -11.03 -13.19 -8.81
C GLU A 68 -9.92 -14.23 -8.63
N ASN A 69 -10.01 -15.01 -7.57
CA ASN A 69 -9.15 -16.17 -7.37
C ASN A 69 -9.78 -17.44 -7.96
N GLU A 70 -9.11 -18.59 -7.84
CA GLU A 70 -9.60 -19.89 -8.33
C GLU A 70 -10.92 -20.36 -7.71
N GLN A 71 -11.32 -19.78 -6.58
CA GLN A 71 -12.59 -20.05 -5.89
C GLN A 71 -13.70 -19.09 -6.32
N GLU A 72 -13.48 -18.30 -7.38
CA GLU A 72 -14.40 -17.28 -7.91
C GLU A 72 -14.73 -16.17 -6.87
N LYS A 73 -13.92 -16.03 -5.81
CA LYS A 73 -14.03 -14.93 -4.86
C LYS A 73 -13.36 -13.70 -5.46
N GLN A 74 -14.09 -12.58 -5.46
CA GLN A 74 -13.63 -11.32 -6.07
C GLN A 74 -13.00 -10.37 -5.06
N ILE A 75 -12.00 -9.62 -5.50
CA ILE A 75 -11.44 -8.46 -4.78
C ILE A 75 -11.19 -7.35 -5.80
N SER A 76 -11.37 -6.09 -5.39
CA SER A 76 -10.98 -4.95 -6.23
C SER A 76 -9.79 -4.20 -5.63
N LEU A 77 -8.97 -3.60 -6.50
CA LEU A 77 -8.03 -2.54 -6.13
C LEU A 77 -8.51 -1.22 -6.71
N LEU A 78 -8.63 -0.20 -5.87
CA LEU A 78 -8.96 1.16 -6.29
C LEU A 78 -7.72 2.04 -6.17
N PHE A 79 -7.18 2.48 -7.30
CA PHE A 79 -6.10 3.46 -7.41
C PHE A 79 -6.67 4.86 -7.57
N HIS A 80 -6.00 5.82 -6.94
CA HIS A 80 -6.15 7.25 -7.12
C HIS A 80 -4.76 7.82 -7.47
N VAL A 81 -4.66 8.48 -8.63
CA VAL A 81 -3.41 9.05 -9.13
C VAL A 81 -3.60 10.56 -9.31
N SER A 82 -3.01 11.34 -8.41
CA SER A 82 -2.91 12.81 -8.53
C SER A 82 -1.65 13.19 -9.32
N ASN A 83 -1.38 14.49 -9.44
CA ASN A 83 -0.16 14.98 -10.09
C ASN A 83 1.15 14.44 -9.49
N ASN A 84 1.18 14.14 -8.18
CA ASN A 84 2.41 13.73 -7.49
C ASN A 84 2.22 12.57 -6.49
N ASP A 85 0.99 12.06 -6.35
CA ASP A 85 0.67 11.05 -5.34
C ASP A 85 -0.04 9.87 -6.01
N ILE A 86 0.31 8.66 -5.58
CA ILE A 86 -0.43 7.43 -5.88
C ILE A 86 -0.93 6.89 -4.55
N ALA A 87 -2.24 6.77 -4.41
CA ALA A 87 -2.88 6.08 -3.29
C ALA A 87 -3.70 4.92 -3.84
N PHE A 88 -3.70 3.79 -3.14
CA PHE A 88 -4.59 2.68 -3.50
C PHE A 88 -5.07 1.94 -2.25
N ARG A 89 -6.13 1.16 -2.41
CA ARG A 89 -6.66 0.27 -1.39
C ARG A 89 -7.29 -0.97 -2.00
N TYR A 90 -7.35 -2.04 -1.21
CA TYR A 90 -8.18 -3.20 -1.50
C TYR A 90 -9.64 -2.93 -1.09
N GLU A 91 -10.57 -3.39 -1.91
CA GLU A 91 -12.01 -3.40 -1.61
C GLU A 91 -12.49 -4.85 -1.65
N LEU A 92 -12.87 -5.37 -0.47
CA LEU A 92 -13.36 -6.73 -0.30
C LEU A 92 -14.90 -6.67 -0.29
N PRO A 93 -15.59 -7.31 -1.26
CA PRO A 93 -17.03 -7.46 -1.20
C PRO A 93 -17.42 -8.51 -0.13
N ALA A 94 -18.71 -8.63 0.16
CA ALA A 94 -19.21 -9.82 0.83
C ALA A 94 -19.09 -11.03 -0.11
N TRP A 95 -18.56 -12.15 0.40
CA TRP A 95 -18.52 -13.41 -0.33
C TRP A 95 -19.64 -14.33 0.18
N GLY A 96 -20.76 -14.36 -0.54
CA GLY A 96 -21.96 -15.06 -0.07
C GLY A 96 -22.57 -14.38 1.16
N GLU A 97 -22.75 -15.14 2.25
CA GLU A 97 -23.28 -14.62 3.53
C GLU A 97 -22.17 -14.16 4.50
N THR A 98 -20.89 -14.24 4.11
CA THR A 98 -19.76 -13.84 4.94
C THR A 98 -19.70 -12.30 5.07
N MET A 99 -19.94 -11.80 6.28
CA MET A 99 -19.98 -10.36 6.61
C MET A 99 -18.76 -9.88 7.41
N ALA A 100 -17.79 -10.76 7.68
CA ALA A 100 -16.55 -10.43 8.38
C ALA A 100 -15.40 -11.24 7.78
N THR A 101 -14.22 -10.64 7.71
CA THR A 101 -13.02 -11.25 7.15
C THR A 101 -11.83 -10.88 8.00
N VAL A 102 -10.94 -11.85 8.21
CA VAL A 102 -9.64 -11.67 8.86
C VAL A 102 -8.59 -11.60 7.75
N ILE A 103 -7.82 -10.51 7.72
CA ILE A 103 -6.61 -10.43 6.90
C ILE A 103 -5.49 -11.12 7.67
N GLU A 104 -4.94 -12.19 7.11
CA GLU A 104 -3.87 -12.98 7.74
C GLU A 104 -2.49 -12.44 7.32
N GLU A 105 -2.36 -11.99 6.08
CA GLU A 105 -1.12 -11.44 5.53
C GLU A 105 -1.44 -10.40 4.45
N GLU A 106 -0.59 -9.39 4.32
CA GLU A 106 -0.60 -8.46 3.19
C GLU A 106 0.73 -8.59 2.43
N ALA A 107 0.66 -8.96 1.16
CA ALA A 107 1.83 -9.14 0.29
C ALA A 107 2.22 -7.87 -0.47
N THR A 108 1.52 -6.76 -0.22
CA THR A 108 1.79 -5.44 -0.82
C THR A 108 3.26 -5.07 -0.61
N GLY A 109 3.95 -4.77 -1.70
CA GLY A 109 5.36 -4.38 -1.66
C GLY A 109 5.66 -3.13 -2.46
N PHE A 110 6.88 -2.63 -2.31
CA PHE A 110 7.42 -1.47 -3.00
C PHE A 110 8.84 -1.79 -3.48
N ILE A 111 8.97 -2.21 -4.74
CA ILE A 111 10.26 -2.59 -5.32
C ILE A 111 10.88 -1.39 -6.02
N PHE A 112 11.90 -0.81 -5.41
CA PHE A 112 12.61 0.35 -5.97
C PHE A 112 13.71 -0.05 -6.98
N PRO A 113 14.18 0.90 -7.82
CA PRO A 113 15.45 0.78 -8.52
C PRO A 113 16.61 0.50 -7.56
N SER A 114 17.61 -0.26 -8.00
CA SER A 114 18.77 -0.63 -7.14
C SER A 114 19.64 0.56 -6.75
N SER A 115 19.54 1.68 -7.48
CA SER A 115 20.22 2.93 -7.14
C SER A 115 19.50 3.74 -6.05
N ALA A 116 18.31 3.33 -5.62
CA ALA A 116 17.55 4.06 -4.63
C ALA A 116 18.19 3.95 -3.24
N LYS A 117 18.15 5.06 -2.52
CA LYS A 117 18.57 5.18 -1.12
C LYS A 117 17.36 5.51 -0.26
N ALA A 118 17.44 5.16 1.01
CA ALA A 118 16.35 5.31 1.95
C ALA A 118 16.75 6.20 3.14
N PHE A 119 15.72 6.86 3.69
CA PHE A 119 15.79 7.59 4.95
C PHE A 119 14.76 6.94 5.86
N LEU A 120 15.19 6.03 6.74
CA LEU A 120 14.30 5.17 7.50
C LEU A 120 14.60 5.24 8.99
N SER A 121 13.56 5.05 9.81
CA SER A 121 13.67 4.92 11.25
C SER A 121 13.21 3.51 11.61
N PRO A 122 14.06 2.65 12.20
CA PRO A 122 13.70 1.25 12.44
C PRO A 122 12.64 1.12 13.52
N MET A 123 11.76 0.12 13.38
CA MET A 123 10.79 -0.21 14.41
C MET A 123 11.50 -0.71 15.67
N MET A 124 11.11 -0.16 16.83
CA MET A 124 11.72 -0.54 18.10
C MET A 124 11.34 -1.97 18.47
N THR A 125 12.29 -2.71 19.06
CA THR A 125 12.03 -4.04 19.63
C THR A 125 10.89 -3.98 20.65
N PRO A 126 9.86 -4.83 20.54
CA PRO A 126 8.75 -4.83 21.48
C PRO A 126 9.18 -5.05 22.93
N MET A 127 8.45 -4.44 23.86
CA MET A 127 8.64 -4.59 25.30
C MET A 127 10.01 -4.11 25.82
N THR A 128 10.65 -3.21 25.08
CA THR A 128 11.87 -2.48 25.47
C THR A 128 11.54 -1.02 25.82
N GLY A 129 12.57 -0.18 26.00
CA GLY A 129 12.39 1.22 26.38
C GLY A 129 12.00 1.41 27.85
N PHE A 130 11.68 2.66 28.23
CA PHE A 130 11.25 2.98 29.58
C PHE A 130 9.97 2.21 29.92
N ALA A 131 9.98 1.46 31.03
CA ALA A 131 8.82 0.68 31.48
C ALA A 131 8.20 -0.26 30.42
N ARG A 132 8.99 -0.77 29.46
CA ARG A 132 8.56 -1.72 28.41
C ARG A 132 7.49 -1.16 27.46
N THR A 133 7.50 0.15 27.22
CA THR A 133 6.50 0.83 26.38
C THR A 133 6.79 0.77 24.88
N ALA A 134 7.96 0.29 24.45
CA ALA A 134 8.23 0.11 23.03
C ALA A 134 7.34 -1.01 22.44
N PRO A 135 6.87 -0.87 21.19
CA PRO A 135 7.28 0.16 20.21
C PRO A 135 6.56 1.51 20.39
N SER A 136 7.31 2.62 20.35
CA SER A 136 6.79 3.98 20.58
C SER A 136 7.03 4.98 19.42
N TYR A 137 7.56 4.51 18.27
CA TYR A 137 7.90 5.36 17.12
C TYR A 137 8.94 6.45 17.42
N GLU A 138 9.89 6.17 18.32
CA GLU A 138 10.92 7.13 18.78
C GLU A 138 12.35 6.74 18.36
N SER A 139 12.49 5.92 17.32
CA SER A 139 13.80 5.58 16.75
C SER A 139 14.40 6.74 15.94
N GLY A 140 15.74 6.85 15.98
CA GLY A 140 16.48 7.78 15.13
C GLY A 140 16.48 7.33 13.65
N TYR A 141 16.68 8.29 12.74
CA TYR A 141 16.79 7.98 11.31
C TYR A 141 18.19 7.50 10.94
N VAL A 142 18.23 6.55 10.01
CA VAL A 142 19.39 6.26 9.17
C VAL A 142 19.16 6.93 7.82
N ALA A 143 20.09 7.80 7.42
CA ALA A 143 19.99 8.63 6.22
C ALA A 143 20.84 8.09 5.08
N ASP A 144 20.36 8.25 3.84
CA ASP A 144 21.08 7.88 2.61
C ASP A 144 21.57 6.41 2.55
N GLU A 145 20.83 5.51 3.20
CA GLU A 145 21.18 4.08 3.28
C GLU A 145 20.79 3.33 2.01
N ALA A 146 21.61 2.37 1.59
CA ALA A 146 21.25 1.51 0.47
C ALA A 146 20.11 0.57 0.89
N LEU A 147 19.10 0.38 0.04
CA LEU A 147 17.94 -0.45 0.37
C LEU A 147 18.30 -1.92 0.71
N GLU A 148 19.37 -2.46 0.13
CA GLU A 148 19.86 -3.80 0.47
C GLU A 148 20.34 -3.94 1.92
N ASN A 149 20.69 -2.83 2.57
CA ASN A 149 21.10 -2.79 3.97
C ASN A 149 19.93 -2.49 4.91
N THR A 150 18.71 -2.26 4.39
CA THR A 150 17.55 -1.96 5.22
C THR A 150 16.87 -3.26 5.67
N ASN A 151 17.46 -3.93 6.67
CA ASN A 151 17.08 -5.29 7.11
C ASN A 151 16.79 -5.41 8.63
N ALA A 152 16.31 -4.34 9.27
CA ALA A 152 15.92 -4.36 10.68
C ALA A 152 14.90 -5.47 11.01
N GLU A 153 15.15 -6.22 12.09
CA GLU A 153 14.38 -7.41 12.50
C GLU A 153 12.87 -7.17 12.62
N TYR A 154 12.48 -6.01 13.16
CA TYR A 154 11.07 -5.64 13.37
C TYR A 154 10.52 -4.70 12.29
N GLY A 155 11.27 -4.50 11.21
CA GLY A 155 10.95 -3.58 10.13
C GLY A 155 11.37 -2.13 10.41
N TYR A 156 10.89 -1.24 9.55
CA TYR A 156 11.08 0.22 9.58
C TYR A 156 9.71 0.91 9.57
#